data_AF-A0A395W7W9-F1
#
_entry.id   AF-A0A395W7W9-F1
#
_cell.length_a   1.000
_cell.length_b   1.000
_cell.length_c   1.000
_cell.angle_alpha   90.00
_cell.angle_beta   90.00
_cell.angle_gamma   90.00
#
_symmetry.space_group_name_H-M   'P 1'
#
loop_
_entity.id
_entity.type
_entity.pdbx_description
1 polymer ?
#
loop_
_entity_poly.entity_id
_entity_poly.type
_entity_poly.pdbx_seq_one_letter_code
_entity_poly.pdbx_strand_id
1 'polypeptide(L)'
;MCVKFHDEEKRLEIIGGASCLYEEIQKCSVQNEDANFKGKTKPFTHTILGGATFMAGAVEPMMYVGIKVVLKDNSVLPIYVSKEKVLFNGDKYLNDVKEANTILKELEKRLHV
;
A
#
# COMPACT_ATOMS: atom_id res chain seq x y z
N MET A 1 0.98 -12.13 -4.65
CA MET A 1 1.66 -11.42 -3.56
C MET A 1 2.91 -10.74 -4.07
N CYS A 2 3.04 -9.45 -3.80
CA CYS A 2 4.18 -8.60 -4.17
C CYS A 2 5.27 -8.51 -3.10
N VAL A 3 5.20 -9.37 -2.06
CA VAL A 3 6.13 -9.40 -0.93
C VAL A 3 6.53 -10.82 -0.58
N LYS A 4 7.64 -10.96 0.14
CA LYS A 4 8.10 -12.18 0.80
C LYS A 4 8.27 -11.90 2.30
N PHE A 5 7.85 -12.86 3.11
CA PHE A 5 8.02 -12.85 4.56
C PHE A 5 9.14 -13.81 4.94
N HIS A 6 10.25 -13.28 5.44
CA HIS A 6 11.40 -14.06 5.89
C HIS A 6 11.32 -14.16 7.41
N ASP A 7 10.49 -15.09 7.89
CA ASP A 7 10.10 -15.15 9.30
C ASP A 7 11.26 -15.52 10.24
N GLU A 8 12.24 -16.29 9.77
CA GLU A 8 13.48 -16.59 10.51
C GLU A 8 14.35 -15.34 10.73
N GLU A 9 14.41 -14.47 9.72
CA GLU A 9 15.15 -13.19 9.74
C GLU A 9 14.32 -12.04 10.32
N LYS A 10 13.04 -12.29 10.65
CA LYS A 10 12.06 -11.26 11.02
C LYS A 10 12.04 -10.09 10.02
N ARG A 11 12.08 -10.40 8.72
CA ARG A 11 12.26 -9.40 7.65
C ARG A 11 11.16 -9.46 6.61
N LEU A 12 10.65 -8.29 6.24
CA LEU A 12 9.74 -8.08 5.11
C LEU A 12 10.54 -7.67 3.87
N GLU A 13 10.32 -8.34 2.74
CA GLU A 13 10.94 -7.97 1.46
C GLU A 13 9.87 -7.72 0.39
N ILE A 14 9.98 -6.59 -0.31
CA ILE A 14 9.18 -6.29 -1.50
C ILE A 14 9.85 -6.93 -2.70
N ILE A 15 9.06 -7.55 -3.58
CA ILE A 15 9.56 -8.04 -4.88
C ILE A 15 10.08 -6.84 -5.66
N GLY A 16 11.40 -6.73 -5.79
CA GLY A 16 12.10 -5.52 -6.25
C GLY A 16 13.27 -5.11 -5.36
N GLY A 17 13.43 -5.74 -4.19
CA GLY A 17 14.66 -5.72 -3.37
C GLY A 17 14.60 -4.83 -2.13
N ALA A 18 13.65 -3.89 -2.06
CA ALA A 18 13.48 -3.07 -0.85
C ALA A 18 12.97 -3.94 0.31
N SER A 19 13.53 -3.79 1.50
CA SER A 19 13.17 -4.59 2.67
C SER A 19 13.31 -3.81 3.97
N CYS A 20 12.71 -4.32 5.05
CA CYS A 20 12.85 -3.82 6.42
C CYS A 20 12.67 -4.97 7.41
N LEU A 21 13.21 -4.81 8.62
CA LEU A 21 12.93 -5.71 9.73
C LEU A 21 11.55 -5.41 10.33
N TYR A 22 10.87 -6.44 10.84
CA TYR A 22 9.56 -6.30 11.48
C TYR A 22 9.62 -5.33 12.67
N GLU A 23 10.74 -5.31 13.41
CA GLU A 23 10.93 -4.40 14.54
C GLU A 23 11.10 -2.94 14.14
N GLU A 24 11.44 -2.65 12.89
CA GLU A 24 11.54 -1.27 12.38
C GLU A 24 10.18 -0.70 12.03
N ILE A 25 9.16 -1.54 11.89
CA ILE A 25 7.81 -1.13 11.49
C ILE A 25 7.09 -0.46 12.66
N GLN A 26 6.63 0.76 12.44
CA GLN A 26 5.82 1.51 13.39
C GLN A 26 4.32 1.39 13.10
N LYS A 27 3.93 1.44 11.82
CA LYS A 27 2.51 1.38 11.42
C LYS A 27 2.36 0.90 9.98
N CYS A 28 1.33 0.10 9.74
CA CYS A 28 0.92 -0.31 8.40
C CYS A 28 -0.52 0.13 8.12
N SER A 29 -0.83 0.48 6.87
CA SER A 29 -2.21 0.78 6.44
C SER A 29 -2.37 0.61 4.94
N VAL A 30 -3.52 0.10 4.50
CA VAL A 30 -3.90 0.15 3.08
C VAL A 30 -4.15 1.61 2.68
N GLN A 31 -3.61 2.01 1.55
CA GLN A 31 -3.72 3.37 1.01
C GLN A 31 -3.96 3.32 -0.50
N ASN A 32 -4.74 4.28 -0.98
CA ASN A 32 -5.05 4.46 -2.39
C ASN A 32 -4.33 5.73 -2.88
N GLU A 33 -3.16 5.60 -3.49
CA GLU A 33 -2.41 6.75 -3.99
C GLU A 33 -3.01 7.27 -5.30
N ASP A 34 -3.25 8.58 -5.39
CA ASP A 34 -3.70 9.21 -6.63
C ASP A 34 -2.65 9.03 -7.74
N ALA A 35 -3.07 8.47 -8.87
CA ALA A 35 -2.18 8.14 -9.98
C ALA A 35 -1.43 9.35 -10.55
N ASN A 36 -1.93 10.58 -10.37
CA ASN A 36 -1.27 11.79 -10.82
C ASN A 36 0.00 12.12 -10.02
N PHE A 37 0.13 11.60 -8.80
CA PHE A 37 1.20 11.93 -7.86
C PHE A 37 2.23 10.81 -7.66
N LYS A 38 1.92 9.57 -8.07
CA LYS A 38 2.85 8.44 -8.00
C LYS A 38 4.17 8.79 -8.71
N GLY A 39 5.27 8.66 -7.97
CA GLY A 39 6.62 8.96 -8.45
C GLY A 39 6.98 10.44 -8.54
N LYS A 40 6.04 11.35 -8.28
CA LYS A 40 6.28 12.81 -8.20
C LYS A 40 6.43 13.32 -6.77
N THR A 41 5.76 12.65 -5.84
CA THR A 41 5.80 12.97 -4.40
C THR A 41 6.22 11.77 -3.58
N LYS A 42 6.47 11.97 -2.29
CA LYS A 42 6.68 10.84 -1.37
C LYS A 42 5.47 9.89 -1.43
N PRO A 43 5.70 8.56 -1.49
CA PRO A 43 4.65 7.57 -1.61
C PRO A 43 3.51 7.75 -0.59
N PHE A 44 2.27 7.64 -1.05
CA PHE A 44 1.07 7.73 -0.21
C PHE A 44 0.96 9.04 0.57
N THR A 45 1.39 10.15 -0.03
CA THR A 45 1.13 11.51 0.47
C THR A 45 -0.22 12.03 -0.03
N HIS A 46 -0.52 11.79 -1.31
CA HIS A 46 -1.78 12.17 -1.93
C HIS A 46 -2.65 10.93 -2.08
N THR A 47 -3.58 10.73 -1.15
CA THR A 47 -4.43 9.54 -1.12
C THR A 47 -5.89 9.88 -1.39
N ILE A 48 -6.58 8.98 -2.07
CA ILE A 48 -8.02 9.08 -2.35
C ILE A 48 -8.77 8.32 -1.25
N LEU A 49 -9.52 9.07 -0.43
CA LEU A 49 -10.36 8.51 0.62
C LEU A 49 -11.65 7.95 0.01
N GLY A 50 -11.85 6.65 0.15
CA GLY A 50 -13.11 5.98 -0.20
C GLY A 50 -14.22 6.38 0.77
N GLY A 51 -14.92 7.47 0.47
CA GLY A 51 -16.02 7.95 1.32
C GLY A 51 -16.52 9.36 0.98
N ALA A 52 -15.66 10.20 0.40
CA ALA A 52 -16.11 11.46 -0.17
C ALA A 52 -16.49 11.22 -1.64
N THR A 53 -17.77 11.35 -1.96
CA THR A 53 -18.23 11.52 -3.34
C THR A 53 -17.42 12.65 -3.96
N PHE A 54 -16.47 12.34 -4.84
CA PHE A 54 -15.76 13.35 -5.62
C PHE A 54 -16.74 13.93 -6.65
N MET A 55 -17.58 14.85 -6.17
CA MET A 55 -18.45 15.67 -6.98
C MET A 55 -17.66 16.87 -7.51
N ALA A 56 -16.83 16.66 -8.52
CA ALA A 56 -16.26 17.74 -9.32
C ALA A 56 -15.75 17.24 -10.69
N GLY A 57 -16.67 17.10 -11.65
CA GLY A 57 -16.32 17.13 -13.08
C GLY A 57 -15.87 15.81 -13.73
N ALA A 58 -16.85 15.04 -14.23
CA ALA A 58 -16.79 14.13 -15.38
C ALA A 58 -15.77 12.97 -15.46
N VAL A 59 -14.78 12.83 -14.57
CA VAL A 59 -13.80 11.73 -14.66
C VAL A 59 -13.61 11.04 -13.32
N GLU A 60 -13.88 9.73 -13.29
CA GLU A 60 -13.61 8.89 -12.14
C GLU A 60 -12.10 8.80 -11.87
N PRO A 61 -11.67 8.90 -10.59
CA PRO A 61 -10.26 8.96 -10.27
C PRO A 61 -9.56 7.62 -10.50
N MET A 62 -8.32 7.70 -10.98
CA MET A 62 -7.42 6.56 -11.15
C MET A 62 -6.39 6.56 -10.02
N MET A 63 -6.07 5.39 -9.48
CA MET A 63 -5.19 5.26 -8.31
C MET A 63 -4.30 4.03 -8.37
N TYR A 64 -3.37 3.94 -7.42
CA TYR A 64 -2.62 2.73 -7.12
C TYR A 64 -2.95 2.28 -5.71
N VAL A 65 -3.39 1.04 -5.56
CA VAL A 65 -3.63 0.43 -4.26
C VAL A 65 -2.32 -0.14 -3.72
N GLY A 66 -2.04 0.14 -2.46
CA GLY A 66 -0.87 -0.40 -1.79
C GLY A 66 -0.98 -0.32 -0.27
N ILE A 67 0.12 -0.69 0.39
CA ILE A 67 0.27 -0.65 1.84
C ILE A 67 1.37 0.36 2.14
N LYS A 68 1.04 1.36 2.94
CA LYS A 68 1.99 2.30 3.51
C LYS A 68 2.56 1.69 4.79
N VAL A 69 3.83 1.27 4.74
CA VAL A 69 4.58 0.87 5.92
C VAL A 69 5.39 2.07 6.39
N VAL A 70 5.06 2.59 7.56
CA VAL A 70 5.80 3.66 8.24
C VAL A 70 6.78 2.98 9.17
N LEU A 71 8.07 3.30 9.02
CA LEU A 71 9.14 2.81 9.88
C LEU A 71 9.34 3.77 11.07
N LYS A 72 10.01 3.29 12.12
CA LYS A 72 10.28 4.05 13.36
C LYS A 72 11.11 5.32 13.14
N ASP A 73 11.91 5.38 12.07
CA ASP A 73 12.63 6.58 11.65
C ASP A 73 11.75 7.58 10.86
N ASN A 74 10.43 7.32 10.78
CA ASN A 74 9.42 8.03 10.01
C ASN A 74 9.59 7.93 8.48
N SER A 75 10.51 7.11 7.97
CA SER A 75 10.56 6.79 6.55
C SER A 75 9.37 5.91 6.15
N VAL A 76 9.09 5.88 4.85
CA VAL A 76 7.98 5.10 4.28
C VAL A 76 8.55 4.05 3.33
N LEU A 77 8.25 2.79 3.60
CA LEU A 77 8.48 1.68 2.69
C LEU A 77 7.15 1.37 1.97
N PRO A 78 6.99 1.77 0.69
CA PRO A 78 5.73 1.57 -0.01
C PRO A 78 5.61 0.18 -0.63
N ILE A 79 4.51 -0.52 -0.35
CA ILE A 79 4.20 -1.81 -0.99
C ILE A 79 3.07 -1.58 -1.99
N TYR A 80 3.37 -1.49 -3.29
CA TYR A 80 2.33 -1.39 -4.31
C TYR A 80 1.80 -2.78 -4.66
N VAL A 81 0.48 -2.95 -4.57
CA VAL A 81 -0.22 -4.16 -5.03
C VAL A 81 -0.64 -3.98 -6.49
N SER A 82 -1.20 -2.81 -6.81
CA SER A 82 -1.55 -2.44 -8.18
C SER A 82 -0.30 -2.29 -9.05
N LYS A 83 -0.19 -3.12 -10.09
CA LYS A 83 0.88 -3.02 -11.12
C LYS A 83 0.67 -1.85 -12.08
N GLU A 84 -0.59 -1.47 -12.30
CA GLU A 84 -1.03 -0.37 -13.14
C GLU A 84 -2.10 0.44 -12.41
N LYS A 85 -2.38 1.66 -12.88
CA LYS A 85 -3.42 2.49 -12.30
C LYS A 85 -4.79 1.81 -12.44
N VAL A 86 -5.60 1.86 -11.40
CA VAL A 86 -6.93 1.25 -11.33
C VAL A 86 -8.00 2.32 -11.15
N LEU A 87 -9.17 2.07 -11.76
CA LEU A 87 -10.34 2.93 -11.63
C LEU A 87 -11.00 2.72 -10.26
N PHE A 88 -11.38 3.82 -9.61
CA PHE A 88 -12.10 3.75 -8.33
C PHE A 88 -13.34 2.86 -8.44
N ASN A 89 -13.57 2.00 -7.44
CA ASN A 89 -14.69 1.04 -7.39
C ASN A 89 -14.78 0.04 -8.57
N GLY A 90 -13.82 0.00 -9.49
CA GLY A 90 -13.76 -1.04 -10.52
C GLY A 90 -13.31 -2.40 -9.97
N ASP A 91 -13.59 -3.47 -10.71
CA ASP A 91 -13.26 -4.85 -10.29
C ASP A 91 -11.78 -5.04 -9.94
N LYS A 92 -10.89 -4.41 -10.73
CA LYS A 92 -9.45 -4.46 -10.47
C LYS A 92 -9.08 -3.77 -9.17
N TYR A 93 -9.68 -2.62 -8.86
CA TYR A 93 -9.50 -1.94 -7.59
C TYR A 93 -9.97 -2.82 -6.41
N LEU A 94 -11.16 -3.42 -6.51
CA LEU A 94 -11.69 -4.29 -5.45
C LEU A 94 -10.79 -5.51 -5.20
N ASN A 95 -10.26 -6.11 -6.27
CA ASN A 95 -9.32 -7.22 -6.17
C ASN A 95 -7.98 -6.80 -5.55
N ASP A 96 -7.42 -5.67 -5.97
CA ASP A 96 -6.16 -5.17 -5.43
C ASP A 96 -6.31 -4.78 -3.94
N VAL A 97 -7.44 -4.19 -3.54
CA VAL A 97 -7.77 -3.90 -2.13
C VAL A 97 -7.87 -5.20 -1.33
N LYS A 98 -8.47 -6.25 -1.87
CA LYS A 98 -8.56 -7.55 -1.21
C LYS A 98 -7.18 -8.18 -1.00
N GLU A 99 -6.31 -8.14 -2.01
CA GLU A 99 -4.93 -8.62 -1.89
C GLU A 99 -4.14 -7.76 -0.88
N ALA A 100 -4.24 -6.43 -0.92
CA ALA A 100 -3.59 -5.54 0.03
C ALA A 100 -4.02 -5.82 1.48
N ASN A 101 -5.32 -6.03 1.72
CA ASN A 101 -5.82 -6.40 3.05
C ASN A 101 -5.33 -7.78 3.49
N THR A 102 -5.17 -8.73 2.57
CA THR A 102 -4.62 -10.05 2.89
C THR A 102 -3.16 -9.95 3.33
N ILE A 103 -2.35 -9.20 2.58
CA ILE A 103 -0.94 -8.94 2.93
C ILE A 103 -0.85 -8.20 4.27
N LEU A 104 -1.68 -7.17 4.49
CA LEU A 104 -1.69 -6.40 5.73
C LEU A 104 -1.99 -7.30 6.93
N LYS A 105 -3.00 -8.16 6.85
CA LYS A 105 -3.33 -9.11 7.92
C LYS A 105 -2.17 -10.07 8.23
N GLU A 106 -1.51 -10.58 7.20
CA GLU A 106 -0.34 -11.46 7.39
C GLU A 106 0.84 -10.72 8.02
N LEU A 107 1.06 -9.47 7.65
CA LEU A 107 2.08 -8.63 8.25
C LEU A 107 1.75 -8.31 9.71
N GLU A 108 0.52 -7.89 10.01
CA GLU A 108 0.07 -7.58 11.36
C GLU A 108 0.25 -8.78 12.31
N LYS A 109 -0.06 -10.01 11.88
CA LYS A 109 0.18 -11.22 12.69
C LYS A 109 1.63 -11.34 13.16
N ARG A 110 2.60 -10.89 12.36
CA ARG A 110 4.05 -10.97 12.64
C ARG A 110 4.56 -9.82 13.51
N LEU A 111 3.86 -8.68 13.49
CA LEU A 111 4.19 -7.53 14.34
C LEU A 111 3.73 -7.69 15.79
N HIS A 112 2.77 -8.59 16.05
CA HIS A 112 2.25 -8.88 17.39
C HIS A 112 2.95 -10.09 18.06
N VAL A 113 4.08 -10.57 17.52
CA VAL A 113 4.89 -11.67 18.06
C VAL A 113 6.07 -11.14 18.88
#